data_AF-A0A815LET8-F1
#
_entry.id   AF-A0A815LET8-F1
#
_cell.length_a   1.000
_cell.length_b   1.000
_cell.length_c   1.000
_cell.angle_alpha   90.00
_cell.angle_beta   90.00
_cell.angle_gamma   90.00
#
_symmetry.space_group_name_H-M   'P 1'
#
loop_
_entity.id
_entity.type
_entity.pdbx_description
1 polymer ?
#
loop_
_entity_poly.entity_id
_entity_poly.type
_entity_poly.pdbx_seq_one_letter_code
_entity_poly.pdbx_strand_id
1 'polypeptide(L)'
;MGLLTKVLEENGQQAPESRLIWATGVSSVLSTYVVGIYSNKEFLGKSAGATISIAEEMAARDALRRLFETDEQRAPIPFDKLYKKGLLIDK
;
A
#
# COMPACT_ATOMS: atom_id res chain seq x y z
N MET A 1 -4.63 7.48 -6.74
CA MET A 1 -5.46 6.36 -7.23
C MET A 1 -5.21 5.92 -8.68
N GLY A 2 -4.76 6.79 -9.60
CA GLY A 2 -4.65 6.44 -11.03
C GLY A 2 -3.80 5.21 -11.35
N LEU A 3 -2.58 5.11 -10.79
CA LEU A 3 -1.70 3.97 -11.05
C LEU A 3 -2.27 2.64 -10.52
N LEU A 4 -2.81 2.64 -9.30
CA LEU A 4 -3.42 1.44 -8.70
C LEU A 4 -4.59 0.91 -9.54
N THR A 5 -5.40 1.81 -10.09
CA THR A 5 -6.53 1.43 -10.96
C THR A 5 -6.03 0.71 -12.21
N LYS A 6 -5.00 1.24 -12.88
CA LYS A 6 -4.40 0.60 -14.06
C LYS A 6 -3.82 -0.77 -13.76
N VAL A 7 -3.10 -0.92 -12.64
CA VAL A 7 -2.52 -2.20 -12.23
C VAL A 7 -3.61 -3.24 -11.94
N LEU A 8 -4.70 -2.84 -11.28
CA LEU A 8 -5.83 -3.72 -11.02
C LEU A 8 -6.55 -4.13 -12.32
N GLU A 9 -6.73 -3.20 -13.25
CA GLU A 9 -7.30 -3.49 -14.58
C GLU A 9 -6.41 -4.47 -15.37
N GLU A 10 -5.09 -4.27 -15.38
CA GLU A 10 -4.13 -5.19 -16.01
C GLU A 10 -4.17 -6.60 -15.39
N ASN A 11 -4.42 -6.68 -14.08
CA ASN A 11 -4.59 -7.95 -13.35
C ASN A 11 -6.01 -8.54 -13.48
N GLY A 12 -6.92 -7.91 -14.22
CA GLY A 12 -8.32 -8.37 -14.35
C GLY A 12 -9.16 -8.24 -13.08
N GLN A 13 -8.75 -7.39 -12.14
CA GLN A 13 -9.45 -7.11 -10.89
C GLN A 13 -10.44 -5.94 -11.05
N GLN A 14 -11.42 -5.85 -10.13
CA GLN A 14 -12.36 -4.74 -10.11
C GLN A 14 -11.66 -3.43 -9.72
N ALA A 15 -12.24 -2.31 -10.16
CA ALA A 15 -11.76 -0.99 -9.80
C ALA A 15 -11.71 -0.81 -8.27
N PRO A 16 -10.70 -0.10 -7.75
CA PRO A 16 -10.55 0.10 -6.32
C PRO A 16 -11.56 1.12 -5.77
N GLU A 17 -12.15 0.82 -4.61
CA GLU A 17 -13.02 1.70 -3.85
C GLU A 17 -12.32 2.20 -2.58
N SER A 18 -12.32 3.53 -2.36
CA SER A 18 -11.84 4.13 -1.13
C SER A 18 -12.96 4.23 -0.09
N ARG A 19 -12.64 3.93 1.18
CA ARG A 19 -13.57 4.01 2.31
C ARG A 19 -12.88 4.63 3.52
N LEU A 20 -13.55 5.56 4.19
CA LEU A 20 -13.09 6.08 5.47
C LEU A 20 -13.26 5.00 6.55
N ILE A 21 -12.15 4.61 7.19
CA ILE A 21 -12.13 3.62 8.27
C ILE A 21 -12.23 4.32 9.63
N TRP A 22 -11.48 5.42 9.79
CA TRP A 22 -11.41 6.16 11.05
C TRP A 22 -11.20 7.65 10.80
N ALA A 23 -11.72 8.49 11.69
CA ALA A 23 -11.43 9.92 11.71
C ALA A 23 -11.32 10.40 13.16
N THR A 24 -10.36 11.28 13.43
CA THR A 24 -10.18 11.92 14.74
C THR A 24 -9.74 13.37 14.58
N GLY A 25 -10.12 14.20 15.56
CA GLY A 25 -9.80 15.64 15.54
C GLY A 25 -10.43 16.36 14.35
N VAL A 26 -11.60 15.91 13.88
CA VAL A 26 -12.34 16.55 12.79
C VAL A 26 -12.58 18.01 13.17
N SER A 27 -12.20 18.94 12.29
CA SER A 27 -12.19 20.40 12.51
C SER A 27 -11.02 20.97 13.33
N SER A 28 -10.04 20.15 13.73
CA SER A 28 -8.79 20.65 14.30
C SER A 28 -7.69 20.76 13.24
N VAL A 29 -6.65 21.55 13.53
CA VAL A 29 -5.45 21.66 12.66
C VAL A 29 -4.70 20.32 12.57
N LEU A 30 -4.82 19.47 13.58
CA LEU A 30 -4.17 18.16 13.66
C LEU A 30 -5.17 17.01 13.42
N SER A 31 -6.12 17.21 12.50
CA SER A 31 -7.05 16.15 12.10
C SER A 31 -6.30 14.95 11.51
N THR A 32 -6.77 13.74 11.80
CA THR A 32 -6.22 12.51 11.23
C THR A 32 -7.35 11.66 10.68
N TYR A 33 -7.24 11.30 9.41
CA TYR A 33 -8.17 10.43 8.69
C TYR A 33 -7.45 9.16 8.29
N VAL A 34 -8.10 8.01 8.45
CA VAL A 34 -7.59 6.72 8.01
C VAL A 34 -8.49 6.23 6.89
N VAL A 35 -7.93 6.07 5.70
CA VAL A 35 -8.63 5.58 4.51
C VAL A 35 -8.14 4.18 4.19
N GLY A 36 -9.08 3.29 3.88
CA GLY A 36 -8.82 1.97 3.33
C GLY A 36 -9.20 1.90 1.86
N ILE A 37 -8.43 1.13 1.10
CA ILE A 37 -8.71 0.79 -0.30
C ILE A 37 -9.14 -0.67 -0.36
N TYR A 38 -10.24 -0.91 -1.06
CA TYR A 38 -10.82 -2.23 -1.27
C TYR A 38 -11.00 -2.48 -2.77
N SER A 39 -10.98 -3.75 -3.20
CA SER A 39 -11.44 -4.16 -4.54
C SER A 39 -12.25 -5.44 -4.38
N ASN A 40 -13.44 -5.51 -4.99
CA ASN A 40 -14.36 -6.64 -4.82
C ASN A 40 -14.60 -7.04 -3.35
N LYS A 41 -14.74 -6.06 -2.45
CA LYS A 41 -14.88 -6.23 -0.98
C LYS A 41 -13.65 -6.81 -0.27
N GLU A 42 -12.54 -7.04 -0.97
CA GLU A 42 -11.28 -7.46 -0.39
C GLU A 42 -10.42 -6.24 -0.05
N PHE A 43 -9.73 -6.32 1.09
CA PHE A 43 -8.87 -5.24 1.57
C PHE A 43 -7.52 -5.24 0.87
N LEU A 44 -7.14 -4.12 0.27
CA LEU A 44 -5.86 -3.97 -0.43
C LEU A 44 -4.84 -3.18 0.40
N GLY A 45 -5.25 -2.04 0.95
CA GLY A 45 -4.32 -1.06 1.54
C GLY A 45 -5.00 -0.11 2.51
N LYS A 46 -4.26 0.46 3.47
CA LYS A 46 -4.75 1.57 4.29
C LYS A 46 -3.63 2.53 4.64
N SER A 47 -3.99 3.79 4.88
CA SER A 47 -3.07 4.76 5.44
C SER A 47 -3.79 5.88 6.18
N ALA A 48 -3.05 6.54 7.06
CA ALA A 48 -3.48 7.74 7.76
C ALA A 48 -2.99 9.00 7.03
N GLY A 49 -3.73 10.10 7.13
CA GLY A 49 -3.35 11.38 6.56
C GLY A 49 -4.04 12.55 7.24
N ALA A 50 -3.43 13.73 7.12
CA ALA A 50 -3.96 14.97 7.69
C ALA A 50 -5.30 15.39 7.03
N THR A 51 -5.48 15.03 5.76
CA THR A 51 -6.71 15.21 4.98
C THR A 51 -7.14 13.89 4.34
N ILE A 52 -8.40 13.81 3.92
CA ILE A 52 -8.94 12.60 3.27
C ILE A 52 -8.19 12.28 1.98
N SER A 53 -7.89 13.28 1.14
CA SER A 53 -7.18 13.08 -0.12
C SER A 53 -5.74 12.58 0.08
N ILE A 54 -5.04 13.09 1.11
CA ILE A 54 -3.69 12.60 1.46
C ILE A 54 -3.78 11.16 1.96
N ALA A 55 -4.72 10.86 2.86
CA ALA A 55 -4.91 9.51 3.37
C ALA A 55 -5.23 8.51 2.25
N GLU A 56 -6.08 8.89 1.29
CA GLU A 56 -6.41 8.09 0.11
C GLU A 56 -5.19 7.85 -0.78
N GLU A 57 -4.40 8.88 -1.10
CA GLU A 57 -3.19 8.73 -1.91
C GLU A 57 -2.18 7.79 -1.23
N MET A 58 -1.98 7.96 0.07
CA MET A 58 -1.08 7.12 0.85
C MET A 58 -1.60 5.69 0.98
N ALA A 59 -2.91 5.49 1.13
CA ALA A 59 -3.52 4.17 1.14
C ALA A 59 -3.38 3.45 -0.22
N ALA A 60 -3.43 4.20 -1.33
CA ALA A 60 -3.15 3.67 -2.67
C ALA A 60 -1.69 3.22 -2.80
N ARG A 61 -0.75 3.97 -2.23
CA ARG A 61 0.68 3.58 -2.21
C ARG A 61 0.91 2.34 -1.35
N ASP A 62 0.25 2.23 -0.20
CA ASP A 62 0.28 1.03 0.65
C ASP A 62 -0.26 -0.20 -0.10
N ALA A 63 -1.39 -0.07 -0.81
CA ALA A 63 -1.93 -1.14 -1.65
C ALA A 63 -0.95 -1.58 -2.75
N LEU A 64 -0.31 -0.62 -3.46
CA LEU A 64 0.71 -0.93 -4.46
C LEU A 64 1.91 -1.65 -3.86
N ARG A 65 2.40 -1.23 -2.69
CA ARG A 65 3.53 -1.88 -2.01
C ARG A 65 3.23 -3.35 -1.71
N ARG A 66 2.01 -3.64 -1.24
CA ARG A 66 1.57 -5.02 -0.96
C ARG A 66 1.42 -5.84 -2.23
N LEU A 67 0.84 -5.27 -3.29
CA LEU A 67 0.72 -5.96 -4.59
C LEU A 67 2.09 -6.34 -5.17
N PHE A 68 3.11 -5.51 -4.97
CA PHE A 68 4.47 -5.76 -5.46
C PHE A 68 5.42 -6.38 -4.42
N GLU A 69 4.93 -6.82 -3.26
CA GLU A 69 5.76 -7.40 -2.18
C GLU A 69 6.95 -6.49 -1.82
N THR A 70 6.69 -5.20 -1.68
CA THR A 70 7.66 -4.16 -1.28
C THR A 70 7.22 -3.43 -0.01
N ASP A 71 6.29 -4.02 0.72
CA ASP A 71 5.88 -3.56 2.04
C ASP A 71 6.98 -3.82 3.08
N GLU A 72 6.80 -3.24 4.27
CA GLU A 72 7.80 -3.32 5.35
C GLU A 72 7.84 -4.71 6.00
N GLN A 73 6.79 -5.52 5.82
CA GLN A 73 6.67 -6.87 6.37
C GLN A 73 7.25 -7.94 5.43
N ARG A 74 7.69 -7.58 4.22
CA ARG A 74 8.36 -8.51 3.31
C ARG A 74 9.58 -9.17 3.98
N ALA A 75 9.84 -10.42 3.61
CA ALA A 75 11.04 -11.12 4.05
C ALA A 75 12.33 -10.35 3.69
N PRO A 76 13.33 -10.29 4.60
CA PRO A 76 14.64 -9.75 4.30
C PRO A 76 15.28 -10.46 3.12
N ILE A 77 16.16 -9.74 2.41
CA ILE A 77 16.92 -10.33 1.30
C ILE A 77 17.80 -11.46 1.85
N PRO A 78 17.71 -12.70 1.32
CA PRO A 78 18.42 -13.84 1.88
C PRO A 78 19.87 -13.90 1.38
N PHE A 79 20.71 -12.95 1.84
CA PHE A 79 22.10 -12.82 1.41
C PHE A 79 22.92 -14.11 1.56
N ASP A 80 22.74 -14.86 2.66
CA ASP A 80 23.43 -16.15 2.88
C ASP A 80 23.14 -17.19 1.76
N LYS A 81 21.87 -17.30 1.34
CA LYS A 81 21.49 -18.22 0.25
C LYS A 81 22.07 -17.77 -1.07
N LEU A 82 22.08 -16.45 -1.32
CA LEU A 82 22.59 -15.88 -2.56
C LEU A 82 24.12 -16.04 -2.68
N TYR A 83 24.84 -15.90 -1.56
CA TYR A 83 26.27 -16.16 -1.48
C TYR A 83 26.60 -17.63 -1.78
N LYS A 84 25.92 -18.56 -1.10
CA LYS A 84 26.10 -20.01 -1.33
C LYS A 84 25.78 -20.45 -2.76
N LYS A 85 24.93 -19.69 -3.46
CA LYS A 85 24.56 -19.94 -4.86
C LYS A 85 25.52 -19.28 -5.86
N GLY A 86 26.55 -18.57 -5.39
CA GLY A 86 27.51 -17.85 -6.23
C GLY A 86 26.92 -16.63 -6.96
N LEU A 87 25.75 -16.15 -6.54
CA LEU A 87 25.05 -15.01 -7.18
C LEU A 87 25.47 -13.66 -6.60
N LEU A 88 26.26 -13.65 -5.53
CA LEU A 88 26.86 -12.46 -4.93
C LEU A 88 28.35 -12.74 -4.74
N ILE A 89 29.18 -11.79 -5.16
CA ILE A 89 30.65 -11.85 -5.05
C ILE A 89 31.05 -11.03 -3.83
N ASP A 90 31.91 -11.57 -2.96
CA ASP A 90 32.56 -10.77 -1.91
C ASP A 90 33.44 -9.69 -2.55
N LYS A 91 33.46 -8.50 -1.94
CA LYS A 91 34.47 -7.48 -2.26
C LYS A 91 35.82 -7.85 -1.68
#